data_AF-A0A2S8SVX9-F1
#
_entry.id   AF-A0A2S8SVX9-F1
#
_cell.length_a   1.000
_cell.length_b   1.000
_cell.length_c   1.000
_cell.angle_alpha   90.00
_cell.angle_beta   90.00
_cell.angle_gamma   90.00
#
_symmetry.space_group_name_H-M   'P 1'
#
loop_
_entity.id
_entity.type
_entity.pdbx_description
1 polymer ?
#
loop_
_entity_poly.entity_id
_entity_poly.type
_entity_poly.pdbx_seq_one_letter_code
_entity_poly.pdbx_strand_id
1 'polypeptide(L)'
;MAFAVAFGVFVHADATFYLGQIAFVVPLVLCSSALFFVPDRWAKKGALKFLHYPLPDWDVLLLGVASHRNWISHSPLLPAALMGAAWKWPVLASFGWFSALLLGSCLGIGSHLFWDCVGSARHKIVVVPYWFALREAPSRLWLLSGAAICLCIAWAWESARGGTFADAFASAQKLGL
;
A
#
# COMPACT_ATOMS: atom_id res chain seq x y z
N MET A 1 -6.25 2.20 6.96
CA MET A 1 -6.63 3.59 7.32
C MET A 1 -5.66 4.30 8.24
N ALA A 2 -5.22 3.70 9.36
CA ALA A 2 -4.28 4.37 10.28
C ALA A 2 -3.02 4.95 9.60
N PHE A 3 -2.44 4.22 8.65
CA PHE A 3 -1.28 4.68 7.87
C PHE A 3 -1.60 5.94 7.03
N ALA A 4 -2.78 6.00 6.40
CA ALA A 4 -3.20 7.15 5.60
C ALA A 4 -3.47 8.38 6.47
N VAL A 5 -4.12 8.19 7.62
CA VAL A 5 -4.36 9.26 8.60
C VAL A 5 -3.03 9.80 9.14
N ALA A 6 -2.14 8.91 9.61
CA ALA A 6 -0.84 9.31 10.13
C ALA A 6 0.01 10.01 9.08
N PHE A 7 0.00 9.52 7.83
CA PHE A 7 0.71 10.15 6.73
C PHE A 7 0.14 11.53 6.37
N GLY A 8 -1.20 11.69 6.34
CA GLY A 8 -1.84 13.00 6.13
C GLY A 8 -1.48 14.02 7.20
N VAL A 9 -1.50 13.63 8.47
CA VAL A 9 -1.06 14.49 9.59
C VAL A 9 0.43 14.83 9.45
N PHE A 10 1.28 13.86 9.12
CA PHE A 10 2.72 14.07 9.02
C PHE A 10 3.12 15.00 7.87
N VAL A 11 2.46 14.89 6.70
CA VAL A 11 2.83 15.63 5.49
C VAL A 11 2.09 16.97 5.39
N HIS A 12 0.81 17.00 5.75
CA HIS A 12 -0.10 18.12 5.51
C HIS A 12 -0.74 18.72 6.78
N ALA A 13 -0.40 18.21 7.97
CA ALA A 13 -1.06 18.56 9.23
C ALA A 13 -2.59 18.34 9.24
N ASP A 14 -3.09 17.49 8.33
CA ASP A 14 -4.53 17.18 8.19
C ASP A 14 -4.74 15.67 7.99
N ALA A 15 -5.45 15.06 8.93
CA ALA A 15 -5.81 13.64 8.93
C ALA A 15 -6.71 13.21 7.76
N THR A 16 -7.42 14.17 7.16
CA THR A 16 -8.45 13.92 6.12
C THR A 16 -7.98 14.29 4.71
N PHE A 17 -6.82 14.94 4.58
CA PHE A 17 -6.30 15.50 3.33
C PHE A 17 -6.41 14.56 2.12
N TYR A 18 -5.97 13.31 2.28
CA TYR A 18 -6.05 12.31 1.22
C TYR A 18 -7.38 11.56 1.17
N LEU A 19 -8.12 11.48 2.28
CA LEU A 19 -9.34 10.68 2.39
C LEU A 19 -10.51 11.28 1.60
N GLY A 20 -10.46 12.57 1.28
CA GLY A 20 -11.42 13.22 0.37
C GLY A 20 -11.26 12.81 -1.10
N GLN A 21 -10.18 12.12 -1.48
CA GLN A 21 -9.85 11.82 -2.87
C GLN A 21 -10.20 10.37 -3.22
N ILE A 22 -11.22 10.17 -4.06
CA ILE A 22 -11.64 8.82 -4.49
C ILE A 22 -10.48 8.04 -5.14
N ALA A 23 -9.69 8.71 -5.98
CA ALA A 23 -8.52 8.14 -6.65
C ALA A 23 -7.42 7.67 -5.67
N PHE A 24 -7.44 8.14 -4.43
CA PHE A 24 -6.57 7.67 -3.34
C PHE A 24 -7.23 6.55 -2.53
N VAL A 25 -8.50 6.75 -2.14
CA VAL A 25 -9.23 5.82 -1.27
C VAL A 25 -9.40 4.46 -1.93
N VAL A 26 -9.77 4.41 -3.21
CA VAL A 26 -9.98 3.14 -3.94
C VAL A 26 -8.73 2.25 -3.90
N PRO A 27 -7.54 2.70 -4.35
CA PRO A 27 -6.35 1.86 -4.29
C PRO A 27 -5.86 1.60 -2.86
N LEU A 28 -5.99 2.57 -1.94
CA LEU A 28 -5.69 2.35 -0.52
C LEU A 28 -6.48 1.17 0.03
N VAL A 29 -7.78 1.16 -0.24
CA VAL A 29 -8.72 0.14 0.19
C VAL A 29 -8.40 -1.20 -0.45
N LEU A 30 -8.30 -1.25 -1.79
CA LEU A 30 -8.04 -2.49 -2.53
C LEU A 30 -6.70 -3.12 -2.14
N CYS A 31 -5.69 -2.30 -1.83
CA CYS A 31 -4.38 -2.78 -1.45
C CYS A 31 -4.25 -3.08 0.05
N SER A 32 -5.16 -2.57 0.90
CA SER A 32 -5.14 -2.81 2.34
C SER A 32 -5.94 -4.06 2.71
N SER A 33 -5.44 -4.86 3.65
CA SER A 33 -6.18 -6.00 4.25
C SER A 33 -7.31 -5.57 5.20
N ALA A 34 -7.63 -4.27 5.29
CA ALA A 34 -8.50 -3.75 6.34
C ALA A 34 -10.00 -3.91 6.06
N LEU A 35 -10.41 -4.30 4.85
CA LEU A 35 -11.82 -4.34 4.47
C LEU A 35 -12.14 -5.59 3.65
N PHE A 36 -12.54 -6.66 4.33
CA PHE A 36 -13.29 -7.75 3.71
C PHE A 36 -14.71 -7.23 3.42
N PHE A 37 -14.91 -6.55 2.29
CA PHE A 37 -16.17 -5.88 1.95
C PHE A 37 -17.35 -6.84 1.80
N VAL A 38 -17.05 -8.06 1.38
CA VAL A 38 -18.05 -9.07 1.08
C VAL A 38 -18.05 -10.08 2.22
N PRO A 39 -19.18 -10.34 2.91
CA PRO A 39 -19.25 -11.42 3.89
C PRO A 39 -18.78 -12.73 3.25
N ASP A 40 -18.03 -13.56 3.99
CA ASP A 40 -17.47 -14.82 3.49
C ASP A 40 -18.52 -15.72 2.79
N ARG A 41 -19.76 -15.72 3.30
CA ARG A 41 -20.91 -16.42 2.68
C ARG A 41 -21.20 -16.03 1.23
N TRP A 42 -20.92 -14.79 0.84
CA TRP A 42 -21.12 -14.26 -0.51
C TRP A 42 -19.85 -14.37 -1.37
N ALA A 43 -18.68 -14.46 -0.75
CA ALA A 43 -17.38 -14.59 -1.41
C ALA A 43 -17.09 -16.03 -1.93
N LYS A 44 -18.06 -16.94 -1.85
CA LYS A 44 -17.87 -18.37 -2.16
C LYS A 44 -17.57 -18.67 -3.64
N LYS A 45 -18.04 -17.85 -4.59
CA LYS A 45 -17.85 -18.08 -6.05
C LYS A 45 -17.76 -16.79 -6.86
N GLY A 46 -17.01 -16.83 -7.96
CA GLY A 46 -16.97 -15.79 -9.00
C GLY A 46 -16.24 -14.50 -8.60
N ALA A 47 -16.60 -13.40 -9.26
CA ALA A 47 -15.94 -12.09 -9.09
C ALA A 47 -16.02 -11.54 -7.66
N LEU A 48 -17.04 -11.93 -6.88
CA LEU A 48 -17.20 -11.53 -5.48
C LEU A 48 -16.04 -12.00 -4.60
N LYS A 49 -15.31 -13.05 -5.01
CA LYS A 49 -14.11 -13.50 -4.30
C LYS A 49 -12.99 -12.46 -4.40
N PHE A 50 -12.81 -11.82 -5.55
CA PHE A 50 -11.80 -10.75 -5.73
C PHE A 50 -12.13 -9.48 -4.95
N LEU A 51 -13.41 -9.24 -4.66
CA LEU A 51 -13.85 -8.14 -3.81
C LEU A 51 -13.73 -8.46 -2.30
N HIS A 52 -13.58 -9.73 -1.95
CA HIS A 52 -13.36 -10.17 -0.59
C HIS A 52 -11.87 -10.12 -0.20
N TYR A 53 -11.00 -10.57 -1.10
CA TYR A 53 -9.56 -10.59 -0.86
C TYR A 53 -8.90 -9.26 -1.24
N PRO A 54 -8.00 -8.72 -0.40
CA PRO A 54 -7.20 -7.56 -0.80
C PRO A 54 -6.28 -7.95 -1.96
N LEU A 55 -5.86 -6.96 -2.76
CA LEU A 55 -5.04 -7.16 -3.96
C LEU A 55 -3.79 -8.03 -3.72
N PRO A 56 -3.04 -7.88 -2.60
CA PRO A 56 -1.91 -8.77 -2.30
C PRO A 56 -2.28 -10.26 -2.15
N ASP A 57 -3.53 -10.58 -1.82
CA ASP A 57 -4.02 -11.95 -1.63
C ASP A 57 -4.70 -12.52 -2.90
N TRP A 58 -4.69 -11.78 -4.01
CA TRP A 58 -5.21 -12.27 -5.28
C TRP A 58 -4.34 -13.39 -5.87
N ASP A 59 -3.11 -13.55 -5.39
CA ASP A 59 -2.26 -14.70 -5.67
C ASP A 59 -2.94 -16.04 -5.32
N VAL A 60 -3.70 -16.12 -4.23
CA VAL A 60 -4.47 -17.31 -3.85
C VAL A 60 -5.55 -17.62 -4.89
N LEU A 61 -6.15 -16.57 -5.45
CA LEU A 61 -7.23 -16.69 -6.43
C LEU A 61 -6.70 -17.11 -7.80
N LEU A 62 -5.57 -16.55 -8.20
CA LEU A 62 -4.99 -16.71 -9.53
C LEU A 62 -4.04 -17.91 -9.61
N LEU A 63 -3.26 -18.15 -8.57
CA LEU A 63 -2.17 -19.14 -8.53
C LEU A 63 -2.44 -20.28 -7.54
N GLY A 64 -3.59 -20.26 -6.85
CA GLY A 64 -4.01 -21.27 -5.89
C GLY A 64 -3.45 -21.08 -4.48
N VAL A 65 -4.01 -21.84 -3.52
CA VAL A 65 -3.72 -21.72 -2.08
C VAL A 65 -2.24 -21.93 -1.74
N ALA A 66 -1.53 -22.76 -2.50
CA ALA A 66 -0.10 -22.99 -2.28
C ALA A 66 0.78 -21.76 -2.57
N SER A 67 0.23 -20.79 -3.30
CA SER A 67 0.86 -19.52 -3.62
C SER A 67 0.46 -18.41 -2.67
N HIS A 68 -0.32 -18.67 -1.61
CA HIS A 68 -0.66 -17.67 -0.60
C HIS A 68 0.60 -17.01 -0.05
N ARG A 69 0.61 -15.68 -0.04
CA ARG A 69 1.77 -14.85 0.32
C ARG A 69 2.92 -15.00 -0.67
N ASN A 70 2.58 -14.98 -1.96
CA ASN A 70 3.52 -14.96 -3.04
C ASN A 70 4.40 -13.72 -2.93
N TRP A 71 5.71 -13.90 -3.11
CA TRP A 71 6.67 -12.80 -3.01
C TRP A 71 6.37 -11.64 -3.97
N ILE A 72 5.68 -11.85 -5.10
CA ILE A 72 5.32 -10.78 -6.03
C ILE A 72 4.18 -9.94 -5.47
N SER A 73 3.11 -10.58 -4.99
CA SER A 73 1.94 -9.86 -4.48
C SER A 73 2.16 -9.27 -3.10
N HIS A 74 3.03 -9.90 -2.29
CA HIS A 74 3.47 -9.43 -0.98
C HIS A 74 4.80 -8.67 -1.08
N SER A 75 4.86 -7.68 -1.97
CA SER A 75 6.05 -6.84 -2.18
C SER A 75 5.68 -5.39 -2.51
N PRO A 76 6.65 -4.47 -2.42
CA PRO A 76 6.48 -3.11 -2.90
C PRO A 76 6.54 -2.97 -4.43
N LEU A 77 6.41 -4.05 -5.21
CA LEU A 77 6.60 -4.01 -6.67
C LEU A 77 5.59 -3.10 -7.38
N LEU A 78 4.31 -3.13 -7.01
CA LEU A 78 3.31 -2.27 -7.65
C LEU A 78 3.61 -0.77 -7.41
N PRO A 79 3.83 -0.29 -6.17
CA PRO A 79 4.26 1.08 -5.91
C PRO A 79 5.54 1.47 -6.65
N ALA A 80 6.54 0.58 -6.66
CA ALA A 80 7.79 0.82 -7.38
C ALA A 80 7.58 0.92 -8.90
N ALA A 81 6.70 0.09 -9.47
CA ALA A 81 6.36 0.13 -10.88
C ALA A 81 5.60 1.42 -11.24
N LEU A 82 4.68 1.89 -10.39
CA LEU A 82 4.00 3.18 -10.58
C LEU A 82 5.00 4.35 -10.52
N MET A 83 5.91 4.35 -9.54
CA MET A 83 6.96 5.38 -9.45
C MET A 83 7.88 5.35 -10.68
N GLY A 84 8.30 4.15 -11.11
CA GLY A 84 9.10 3.97 -12.32
C GLY A 84 8.37 4.40 -13.59
N ALA A 85 7.06 4.18 -13.68
CA ALA A 85 6.24 4.67 -14.79
C ALA A 85 6.21 6.19 -14.83
N ALA A 86 6.06 6.87 -13.69
CA ALA A 86 6.14 8.33 -13.65
C ALA A 86 7.53 8.87 -14.01
N TRP A 87 8.59 8.18 -13.61
CA TRP A 87 9.95 8.56 -14.02
C TRP A 87 10.13 8.44 -15.54
N LYS A 88 9.66 7.33 -16.12
CA LYS A 88 9.74 7.10 -17.57
C LYS A 88 8.85 8.05 -18.37
N TRP A 89 7.67 8.39 -17.84
CA TRP A 89 6.69 9.27 -18.46
C TRP A 89 6.29 10.39 -17.49
N PRO A 90 7.07 11.49 -17.39
CA PRO A 90 6.86 12.55 -16.42
C PRO A 90 5.47 13.21 -16.50
N VAL A 91 4.81 13.16 -17.66
CA VAL A 91 3.43 13.62 -17.82
C VAL A 91 2.45 12.90 -16.89
N LEU A 92 2.74 11.66 -16.47
CA LEU A 92 1.91 10.97 -15.49
C LEU A 92 1.90 11.68 -14.13
N ALA A 93 3.04 12.26 -13.73
CA ALA A 93 3.17 12.96 -12.45
C ALA A 93 2.33 14.26 -12.40
N SER A 94 2.00 14.86 -13.55
CA SER A 94 1.14 16.05 -13.59
C SER A 94 -0.33 15.73 -13.35
N PHE A 95 -0.73 14.47 -13.51
CA PHE A 95 -2.09 14.04 -13.21
C PHE A 95 -2.29 13.82 -11.71
N GLY A 96 -3.14 14.64 -11.09
CA GLY A 96 -3.47 14.52 -9.67
C GLY A 96 -4.00 13.12 -9.29
N TRP A 97 -4.81 12.51 -10.15
CA TRP A 97 -5.32 11.15 -9.94
C TRP A 97 -4.22 10.08 -9.92
N PHE A 98 -3.15 10.26 -10.69
CA PHE A 98 -2.03 9.31 -10.74
C PHE A 98 -1.23 9.38 -9.44
N SER A 99 -0.99 10.60 -8.94
CA SER A 99 -0.36 10.79 -7.63
C SER A 99 -1.19 10.17 -6.50
N ALA A 100 -2.50 10.41 -6.52
CA ALA A 100 -3.43 9.80 -5.57
C ALA A 100 -3.40 8.26 -5.65
N LEU A 101 -3.36 7.70 -6.86
CA LEU A 101 -3.24 6.26 -7.10
C LEU A 101 -1.95 5.67 -6.53
N LEU A 102 -0.81 6.32 -6.80
CA LEU A 102 0.49 5.89 -6.29
C LEU A 102 0.53 5.93 -4.76
N LEU A 103 0.09 7.02 -4.14
CA LEU A 103 0.09 7.17 -2.68
C LEU A 103 -0.87 6.20 -2.00
N GLY A 104 -2.08 6.03 -2.56
CA GLY A 104 -3.06 5.07 -2.06
C GLY A 104 -2.50 3.65 -2.13
N SER A 105 -1.85 3.28 -3.24
CA SER A 105 -1.20 1.96 -3.39
C SER A 105 -0.04 1.77 -2.40
N CYS A 106 0.81 2.78 -2.21
CA CYS A 106 1.91 2.74 -1.23
C CYS A 106 1.38 2.50 0.19
N LEU A 107 0.41 3.30 0.64
CA LEU A 107 -0.09 3.22 2.00
C LEU A 107 -0.96 1.98 2.20
N GLY A 108 -1.68 1.55 1.18
CA GLY A 108 -2.46 0.31 1.17
C GLY A 108 -1.57 -0.91 1.32
N ILE A 109 -0.67 -1.13 0.37
CA ILE A 109 0.27 -2.27 0.39
C ILE A 109 1.16 -2.19 1.63
N GLY A 110 1.72 -1.02 1.94
CA GLY A 110 2.58 -0.85 3.11
C GLY A 110 1.86 -1.22 4.41
N SER A 111 0.60 -0.81 4.57
CA SER A 111 -0.21 -1.22 5.72
C SER A 111 -0.50 -2.72 5.72
N HIS A 112 -0.82 -3.31 4.56
CA HIS A 112 -1.08 -4.74 4.44
C HIS A 112 0.15 -5.56 4.87
N LEU A 113 1.33 -5.25 4.32
CA LEU A 113 2.58 -5.95 4.65
C LEU A 113 2.94 -5.81 6.13
N PHE A 114 2.77 -4.61 6.70
CA PHE A 114 3.02 -4.36 8.11
C PHE A 114 2.11 -5.21 9.00
N TRP A 115 0.80 -5.18 8.73
CA TRP A 115 -0.16 -5.95 9.53
C TRP A 115 -0.02 -7.45 9.33
N ASP A 116 0.34 -7.92 8.13
CA ASP A 116 0.62 -9.34 7.93
C ASP A 116 1.82 -9.80 8.76
N CYS A 117 2.85 -8.96 8.88
CA CYS A 117 4.05 -9.21 9.69
C CYS A 117 3.81 -9.18 11.20
N VAL A 118 3.00 -8.24 11.68
CA VAL A 118 2.76 -8.04 13.12
C VAL A 118 1.63 -8.95 13.62
N GLY A 119 0.62 -9.20 12.78
CA GLY A 119 -0.58 -9.92 13.15
C GLY A 119 -0.48 -11.44 13.07
N SER A 120 0.46 -12.00 12.29
CA SER A 120 0.56 -13.47 12.15
C SER A 120 1.49 -14.09 13.22
N ALA A 121 1.10 -15.22 13.80
CA ALA A 121 1.99 -15.97 14.71
C ALA A 121 3.12 -16.68 13.95
N ARG A 122 2.80 -17.22 12.76
CA ARG A 122 3.73 -17.92 11.86
C ARG A 122 3.70 -17.27 10.50
N HIS A 123 4.87 -17.13 9.90
CA HIS A 123 5.02 -16.43 8.61
C HIS A 123 5.70 -17.32 7.59
N LYS A 124 5.18 -17.25 6.37
CA LYS A 124 5.77 -17.91 5.20
C LYS A 124 5.53 -17.03 3.99
N ILE A 125 6.60 -16.61 3.31
CA ILE A 125 6.53 -15.98 2.00
C ILE A 125 6.93 -17.01 0.96
N VAL A 126 6.02 -17.27 0.02
CA VAL A 126 6.25 -18.24 -1.06
C VAL A 126 6.98 -17.55 -2.20
N VAL A 127 8.21 -17.97 -2.45
CA VAL A 127 9.01 -17.45 -3.57
C VAL A 127 8.78 -18.28 -4.82
N VAL A 128 8.89 -19.61 -4.68
CA VAL A 128 8.49 -20.57 -5.71
C VAL A 128 7.52 -21.56 -5.09
N PRO A 129 6.29 -21.70 -5.61
CA PRO A 129 5.30 -22.64 -5.08
C PRO A 129 5.90 -24.04 -4.90
N TYR A 130 5.65 -24.64 -3.74
CA TYR A 130 6.14 -25.98 -3.33
C TYR A 130 7.65 -26.15 -3.21
N TRP A 131 8.48 -25.25 -3.76
CA TRP A 131 9.92 -25.43 -3.83
C TRP A 131 10.69 -24.56 -2.84
N PHE A 132 10.38 -23.26 -2.78
CA PHE A 132 11.14 -22.31 -1.97
C PHE A 132 10.24 -21.28 -1.27
N ALA A 133 10.48 -21.10 0.03
CA ALA A 133 9.78 -20.12 0.83
C ALA A 133 10.66 -19.58 1.96
N LEU A 134 10.57 -18.28 2.21
CA LEU A 134 11.11 -17.65 3.40
C LEU A 134 10.17 -17.97 4.57
N ARG A 135 10.72 -18.38 5.71
CA ARG A 135 9.94 -18.77 6.90
C ARG A 135 10.35 -17.93 8.09
N GLU A 136 9.41 -17.65 8.98
CA GLU A 136 9.61 -16.96 10.25
C GLU A 136 10.37 -15.62 10.11
N ALA A 137 11.57 -15.50 10.67
CA ALA A 137 12.32 -14.24 10.73
C ALA A 137 12.62 -13.64 9.34
N PRO A 138 13.20 -14.38 8.37
CA PRO A 138 13.34 -13.91 6.99
C PRO A 138 12.05 -13.37 6.34
N SER A 139 10.92 -14.05 6.54
CA SER A 139 9.64 -13.55 6.01
C SER A 139 9.16 -12.27 6.69
N ARG A 140 9.38 -12.13 8.00
CA ARG A 140 9.06 -10.89 8.72
C ARG A 140 9.91 -9.72 8.23
N LEU A 141 11.21 -9.95 8.06
CA LEU A 141 12.13 -8.95 7.49
C LEU A 141 11.71 -8.53 6.08
N TRP A 142 11.31 -9.49 5.24
CA TRP A 142 10.78 -9.20 3.90
C TRP A 142 9.55 -8.29 3.96
N LEU A 143 8.55 -8.64 4.78
CA LEU A 143 7.32 -7.87 4.93
C LEU A 143 7.57 -6.47 5.49
N LEU A 144 8.36 -6.33 6.56
CA LEU A 144 8.70 -5.03 7.15
C LEU A 144 9.51 -4.16 6.19
N SER A 145 10.46 -4.75 5.46
CA SER A 145 11.24 -4.02 4.46
C SER A 145 10.33 -3.54 3.33
N GLY A 146 9.41 -4.38 2.86
CA GLY A 146 8.42 -3.98 1.85
C GLY A 146 7.51 -2.86 2.33
N ALA A 147 7.05 -2.92 3.58
CA ALA A 147 6.26 -1.85 4.19
C ALA A 147 7.05 -0.53 4.28
N ALA A 148 8.30 -0.59 4.74
CA ALA A 148 9.19 0.57 4.83
C ALA A 148 9.46 1.18 3.44
N ILE A 149 9.72 0.34 2.42
CA ILE A 149 9.93 0.81 1.04
C ILE A 149 8.68 1.53 0.52
N CYS A 150 7.48 1.00 0.77
CA CYS A 150 6.24 1.69 0.36
C CYS A 150 6.11 3.07 1.01
N LEU A 151 6.43 3.20 2.30
CA LEU A 151 6.41 4.49 3.00
C LEU A 151 7.48 5.46 2.46
N CYS A 152 8.69 4.97 2.19
CA CYS A 152 9.76 5.78 1.60
C CYS A 152 9.36 6.29 0.20
N ILE A 153 8.72 5.46 -0.63
CA ILE A 153 8.20 5.88 -1.94
C ILE A 153 7.15 6.97 -1.77
N ALA A 154 6.16 6.78 -0.88
CA ALA A 154 5.11 7.77 -0.64
C ALA A 154 5.69 9.10 -0.17
N TRP A 155 6.62 9.06 0.79
CA TRP A 155 7.27 10.26 1.32
C TRP A 155 8.13 10.97 0.27
N ALA A 156 8.94 10.23 -0.49
CA ALA A 156 9.75 10.80 -1.56
C ALA A 156 8.88 11.45 -2.65
N TRP A 157 7.76 10.80 -3.00
CA TRP A 157 6.81 11.31 -3.98
C TRP A 157 6.18 12.65 -3.54
N GLU A 158 5.71 12.75 -2.31
CA GLU A 158 5.12 13.99 -1.79
C GLU A 158 6.15 15.09 -1.62
N SER A 159 7.34 14.75 -1.14
CA SER A 159 8.45 15.70 -0.99
C SER A 159 8.84 16.31 -2.33
N ALA A 160 8.90 15.51 -3.39
CA ALA A 160 9.21 15.98 -4.74
C ALA A 160 8.13 16.92 -5.33
N ARG A 161 6.90 16.90 -4.78
CA ARG A 161 5.79 17.75 -5.22
C ARG A 161 5.64 19.03 -4.39
N GLY A 162 6.59 19.33 -3.51
CA GLY A 162 6.54 20.50 -2.63
C GLY A 162 5.56 20.35 -1.46
N GLY A 163 5.14 19.12 -1.15
CA GLY A 163 4.30 18.81 0.00
C GLY A 163 5.15 18.46 1.22
N THR A 164 6.14 19.27 1.61
CA THR A 164 6.90 18.95 2.84
C THR A 164 6.29 19.63 4.05
N PHE A 165 6.38 18.95 5.20
CA PHE A 165 6.06 19.52 6.51
C PHE A 165 6.84 20.83 6.78
N ALA A 166 8.05 20.97 6.22
CA ALA A 166 8.83 22.20 6.34
C ALA A 166 8.15 23.38 5.63
N ASP A 167 7.56 23.16 4.46
CA ASP A 167 6.82 24.19 3.72
C ASP A 167 5.50 24.55 4.42
N ALA A 168 4.79 23.53 4.93
CA ALA A 168 3.56 23.72 5.69
C ALA A 168 3.80 24.43 7.04
N PHE A 169 4.83 24.01 7.79
CA PHE A 169 5.23 24.62 9.06
C PHE A 169 5.75 26.05 8.89
N ALA A 170 6.58 26.30 7.86
CA ALA A 170 7.03 27.64 7.53
C ALA A 170 5.86 28.55 7.11
N SER A 171 4.84 27.99 6.45
CA SER A 171 3.61 28.72 6.10
C SER A 171 2.74 28.99 7.32
N ALA A 172 2.58 28.03 8.23
CA ALA A 172 1.86 28.20 9.49
C ALA A 172 2.51 29.27 10.38
N GLN A 173 3.84 29.23 10.52
CA GLN A 173 4.60 30.27 11.24
C GLN A 173 4.42 31.67 10.63
N LYS A 174 4.37 31.79 9.29
CA LYS A 174 4.09 33.07 8.62
C LYS A 174 2.68 33.59 8.88
N LEU A 175 1.72 32.70 9.16
CA LEU A 175 0.33 33.04 9.45
C LEU A 175 0.06 33.29 10.94
N GLY A 176 1.07 33.13 11.81
CA GLY A 176 0.91 33.32 13.26
C GLY A 176 0.06 32.25 13.94
N LEU A 177 -0.03 31.06 13.33
CA LEU A 177 -0.64 29.86 13.90
C LEU A 177 0.39 29.03 14.67
#